data_AF-A0A1P8FN55-F1
#
_entry.id   AF-A0A1P8FN55-F1
#
_cell.length_a   1.000
_cell.length_b   1.000
_cell.length_c   1.000
_cell.angle_alpha   90.00
_cell.angle_beta   90.00
_cell.angle_gamma   90.00
#
_symmetry.space_group_name_H-M   'P 1'
#
loop_
_entity.id
_entity.type
_entity.pdbx_description
1 polymer ?
#
loop_
_entity_poly.entity_id
_entity_poly.type
_entity_poly.pdbx_seq_one_letter_code
_entity_poly.pdbx_strand_id
1 'polypeptide(L)'
;MKTLLALLLLPAGFALAQATPEPAAPASPDPAKPLATRAEYSACLDKAEALQANRKALEVRRAAYDEGIATLQADMTAHADAGNSIDDSKKGRLASYNARGAELNGRRIRLASDATQLGKDLEDHNRRSNELKTQCGGMKVSPEDRDAVQAERAKKK
;
A
#
# COMPACT_ATOMS: atom_id res chain seq x y z
N MET A 1 -4.20 -29.78 -70.51
CA MET A 1 -5.64 -30.07 -70.36
C MET A 1 -6.21 -28.91 -69.53
N LYS A 2 -7.22 -28.08 -69.92
CA LYS A 2 -8.51 -28.30 -70.64
C LYS A 2 -9.38 -29.36 -69.95
N THR A 3 -10.67 -29.21 -69.58
CA THR A 3 -11.67 -28.09 -69.47
C THR A 3 -12.92 -28.68 -68.75
N LEU A 4 -13.94 -28.04 -68.19
CA LEU A 4 -14.51 -26.66 -68.09
C LEU A 4 -14.58 -26.22 -66.58
N LEU A 5 -15.09 -25.07 -66.07
CA LEU A 5 -16.11 -24.04 -66.36
C LEU A 5 -17.57 -24.36 -65.97
N ALA A 6 -18.04 -23.73 -64.87
CA ALA A 6 -19.42 -23.35 -64.48
C ALA A 6 -19.43 -22.97 -62.96
N LEU A 7 -20.30 -22.16 -62.36
CA LEU A 7 -21.13 -20.96 -62.67
C LEU A 7 -22.03 -20.76 -61.40
N LEU A 8 -22.45 -19.52 -61.06
CA LEU A 8 -23.59 -19.20 -60.14
C LEU A 8 -23.44 -19.66 -58.65
N LEU A 9 -23.56 -18.87 -57.57
CA LEU A 9 -24.53 -17.81 -57.24
C LEU A 9 -24.02 -16.90 -56.08
N LEU A 10 -24.26 -15.59 -56.19
CA LEU A 10 -24.72 -14.74 -55.08
C LEU A 10 -26.28 -14.76 -55.08
N PRO A 11 -27.03 -14.34 -54.03
CA PRO A 11 -26.62 -13.44 -52.93
C PRO A 11 -27.14 -13.78 -51.51
N ALA A 12 -26.63 -13.06 -50.51
CA ALA A 12 -27.41 -12.56 -49.37
C ALA A 12 -26.67 -11.38 -48.71
N GLY A 13 -27.26 -10.20 -48.67
CA GLY A 13 -26.62 -9.01 -48.09
C GLY A 13 -26.76 -8.98 -46.57
N PHE A 14 -25.65 -8.97 -45.84
CA PHE A 14 -25.66 -8.67 -44.39
C PHE A 14 -25.88 -7.17 -44.18
N ALA A 15 -27.14 -6.77 -43.98
CA ALA A 15 -27.50 -5.40 -43.66
C ALA A 15 -27.07 -5.06 -42.24
N LEU A 16 -25.84 -4.54 -42.09
CA LEU A 16 -25.38 -3.95 -40.84
C LEU A 16 -26.20 -2.68 -40.56
N ALA A 17 -27.21 -2.81 -39.69
CA ALA A 17 -27.93 -1.68 -39.13
C ALA A 17 -26.97 -0.85 -38.27
N GLN A 18 -26.42 0.21 -38.87
CA GLN A 18 -25.56 1.15 -38.16
C GLN A 18 -26.43 1.98 -37.20
N ALA A 19 -26.43 1.60 -35.93
CA ALA A 19 -27.03 2.40 -34.88
C ALA A 19 -26.29 3.76 -34.81
N THR A 20 -26.95 4.81 -35.27
CA THR A 20 -26.46 6.18 -35.12
C THR A 20 -26.37 6.50 -33.62
N PRO A 21 -25.20 6.89 -33.09
CA PRO A 21 -25.11 7.26 -31.69
C PRO A 21 -25.96 8.50 -31.43
N GLU A 22 -26.91 8.38 -30.51
CA GLU A 22 -27.74 9.50 -30.05
C GLU A 22 -26.83 10.58 -29.44
N PRO A 23 -27.01 11.87 -29.79
CA PRO A 23 -26.14 12.93 -29.27
C PRO A 23 -26.29 13.01 -27.75
N ALA A 24 -25.23 12.66 -27.03
CA ALA A 24 -25.22 12.63 -25.57
C ALA A 24 -25.67 14.00 -25.02
N ALA A 25 -26.72 13.97 -24.20
CA ALA A 25 -27.24 15.18 -23.55
C ALA A 25 -26.10 15.88 -22.76
N PRO A 26 -26.02 17.22 -22.81
CA PRO A 26 -24.98 17.95 -22.08
C PRO A 26 -25.08 17.62 -20.60
N ALA A 27 -23.98 17.11 -20.03
CA ALA A 27 -23.94 16.77 -18.62
C ALA A 27 -24.28 18.01 -17.78
N SER A 28 -25.35 17.90 -16.97
CA SER A 28 -25.76 18.96 -16.05
C SER A 28 -24.56 19.40 -15.20
N PRO A 29 -24.31 20.71 -15.04
CA PRO A 29 -23.17 21.18 -14.26
C PRO A 29 -23.29 20.67 -12.82
N ASP A 30 -22.30 19.88 -12.41
CA ASP A 30 -22.18 19.27 -11.08
C ASP A 30 -22.35 20.37 -10.01
N PRO A 31 -23.36 20.29 -9.11
CA PRO A 31 -23.73 21.38 -8.23
C PRO A 31 -22.50 21.83 -7.43
N ALA A 32 -22.13 23.10 -7.62
CA ALA A 32 -20.83 23.60 -7.20
C ALA A 32 -20.63 23.39 -5.70
N LYS A 33 -19.80 22.40 -5.33
CA LYS A 33 -19.47 22.10 -3.92
C LYS A 33 -19.19 23.41 -3.16
N PRO A 34 -19.83 23.62 -2.00
CA PRO A 34 -19.65 24.85 -1.22
C PRO A 34 -18.19 25.01 -0.80
N LEU A 35 -17.81 26.23 -0.45
CA LEU A 35 -16.53 26.47 0.22
C LEU A 35 -16.59 25.79 1.59
N ALA A 36 -15.58 24.97 1.88
CA ALA A 36 -15.38 24.42 3.20
C ALA A 36 -14.91 25.50 4.16
N THR A 37 -15.34 25.39 5.42
CA THR A 37 -14.99 26.33 6.46
C THR A 37 -13.50 26.25 6.82
N ARG A 38 -13.01 27.34 7.40
CA ARG A 38 -11.70 27.43 8.05
C ARG A 38 -11.39 26.27 9.00
N ALA A 39 -12.39 25.83 9.77
CA ALA A 39 -12.27 24.75 10.74
C ALA A 39 -12.08 23.39 10.06
N GLU A 40 -12.86 23.10 9.01
CA GLU A 40 -12.72 21.88 8.21
C GLU A 40 -11.35 21.83 7.50
N TYR A 41 -10.90 22.96 6.94
CA TYR A 41 -9.58 23.04 6.32
C TYR A 41 -8.43 22.80 7.32
N SER A 42 -8.47 23.42 8.52
CA SER A 42 -7.47 23.11 9.55
C SER A 42 -7.51 21.63 9.94
N ALA A 43 -8.69 21.07 10.22
CA ALA A 43 -8.83 19.67 10.61
C ALA A 43 -8.33 18.70 9.53
N CYS A 44 -8.48 19.04 8.24
CA CYS A 44 -7.87 18.32 7.13
C CYS A 44 -6.33 18.37 7.15
N LEU A 45 -5.73 19.54 7.43
CA LEU A 45 -4.28 19.67 7.58
C LEU A 45 -3.75 18.94 8.82
N ASP A 46 -4.47 19.00 9.94
CA ASP A 46 -4.12 18.31 11.19
C ASP A 46 -4.10 16.78 10.99
N LYS A 47 -5.13 16.23 10.32
CA LYS A 47 -5.16 14.81 9.91
C LYS A 47 -4.03 14.45 8.94
N ALA A 48 -3.68 15.34 8.01
CA ALA A 48 -2.61 15.11 7.03
C ALA A 48 -1.23 15.09 7.68
N GLU A 49 -0.91 16.03 8.58
CA GLU A 49 0.34 16.05 9.35
C GLU A 49 0.43 14.81 10.27
N ALA A 50 -0.67 14.40 10.91
CA ALA A 50 -0.72 13.17 11.72
C ALA A 50 -0.50 11.89 10.89
N LEU A 51 -1.06 11.80 9.69
CA LEU A 51 -0.80 10.71 8.75
C LEU A 51 0.65 10.72 8.26
N GLN A 52 1.23 11.88 7.97
CA GLN A 52 2.65 11.98 7.58
C GLN A 52 3.58 11.50 8.70
N ALA A 53 3.31 11.87 9.96
CA ALA A 53 4.05 11.38 11.12
C ALA A 53 3.92 9.86 11.30
N ASN A 54 2.70 9.33 11.18
CA ASN A 54 2.43 7.89 11.25
C ASN A 54 3.12 7.11 10.12
N ARG A 55 3.16 7.64 8.89
CA ARG A 55 3.92 7.04 7.78
C ARG A 55 5.41 6.92 8.13
N LYS A 56 6.05 7.98 8.61
CA LYS A 56 7.47 7.96 9.01
C LYS A 56 7.76 6.91 10.08
N ALA A 57 6.87 6.77 11.07
CA ALA A 57 6.99 5.74 12.11
C ALA A 57 6.88 4.31 11.54
N LEU A 58 6.03 4.09 10.53
CA LEU A 58 5.91 2.81 9.83
C LEU A 58 7.13 2.52 8.93
N GLU A 59 7.70 3.53 8.29
CA GLU A 59 8.94 3.41 7.50
C GLU A 59 10.12 2.99 8.39
N VAL A 60 10.28 3.62 9.57
CA VAL A 60 11.31 3.23 10.57
C VAL A 60 11.09 1.79 11.08
N ARG A 61 9.85 1.43 11.42
CA ARG A 61 9.52 0.06 11.88
C ARG A 61 9.76 -0.99 10.78
N ARG A 62 9.48 -0.65 9.52
CA ARG A 62 9.76 -1.52 8.38
C ARG A 62 11.25 -1.72 8.17
N ALA A 63 12.07 -0.66 8.29
CA ALA A 63 13.52 -0.78 8.21
C ALA A 63 14.10 -1.69 9.31
N ALA A 64 13.67 -1.50 10.56
CA ALA A 64 14.10 -2.34 11.68
C ALA A 64 13.64 -3.82 11.54
N TYR A 65 12.48 -4.06 10.93
CA TYR A 65 12.02 -5.42 10.61
C TYR A 65 12.88 -6.06 9.50
N ASP A 66 13.14 -5.35 8.40
CA ASP A 66 13.96 -5.83 7.29
C ASP A 66 15.40 -6.15 7.77
N GLU A 67 15.98 -5.29 8.62
CA GLU A 67 17.28 -5.52 9.28
C GLU A 67 17.23 -6.76 10.19
N GLY A 68 16.22 -6.86 11.06
CA GLY A 68 16.05 -8.00 11.98
C GLY A 68 15.90 -9.35 11.26
N ILE A 69 15.25 -9.36 10.09
CA ILE A 69 15.18 -10.54 9.21
C ILE A 69 16.56 -10.88 8.63
N ALA A 70 17.30 -9.89 8.11
CA ALA A 70 18.64 -10.12 7.58
C ALA A 70 19.61 -10.65 8.64
N THR A 71 19.60 -10.07 9.85
CA THR A 71 20.39 -10.58 10.98
C THR A 71 19.99 -12.00 11.38
N LEU A 72 18.68 -12.30 11.45
CA LEU A 72 18.21 -13.65 11.77
C LEU A 72 18.62 -14.68 10.70
N GLN A 73 18.61 -14.31 9.41
CA GLN A 73 19.05 -15.18 8.32
C GLN A 73 20.55 -15.49 8.45
N ALA A 74 21.39 -14.48 8.66
CA ALA A 74 22.83 -14.67 8.88
C ALA A 74 23.12 -15.55 10.12
N ASP A 75 22.41 -15.30 11.22
CA ASP A 75 22.48 -16.11 12.45
C ASP A 75 22.06 -17.57 12.23
N MET A 76 21.02 -17.81 11.43
CA MET A 76 20.52 -19.15 11.15
C MET A 76 21.48 -19.95 10.25
N THR A 77 22.13 -19.30 9.27
CA THR A 77 23.21 -19.91 8.47
C THR A 77 24.41 -20.25 9.35
N ALA A 78 24.92 -19.27 10.13
CA ALA A 78 26.06 -19.49 11.02
C ALA A 78 25.77 -20.57 12.09
N HIS A 79 24.51 -20.69 12.53
CA HIS A 79 24.08 -21.78 13.40
C HIS A 79 24.12 -23.13 12.68
N ALA A 80 23.58 -23.25 11.46
CA ALA A 80 23.64 -24.49 10.68
C ALA A 80 25.08 -24.94 10.40
N ASP A 81 25.95 -24.00 9.99
CA ASP A 81 27.38 -24.26 9.76
C ASP A 81 28.10 -24.71 11.04
N ALA A 82 27.78 -24.12 12.20
CA ALA A 82 28.30 -24.59 13.48
C ALA A 82 27.84 -26.03 13.78
N GLY A 83 26.62 -26.42 13.38
CA GLY A 83 26.08 -27.77 13.52
C GLY A 83 26.91 -28.82 12.78
N ASN A 84 27.36 -28.52 11.56
CA ASN A 84 28.27 -29.38 10.79
C ASN A 84 29.64 -29.63 11.47
N SER A 85 29.98 -28.84 12.50
CA SER A 85 31.22 -28.98 13.28
C SER A 85 31.04 -29.68 14.63
N ILE A 86 29.83 -30.16 14.96
CA ILE A 86 29.53 -30.77 16.27
C ILE A 86 29.95 -32.23 16.31
N ASP A 87 30.47 -32.60 17.47
CA ASP A 87 30.77 -33.96 17.87
C ASP A 87 29.80 -34.30 19.00
N ASP A 88 28.82 -35.15 18.73
CA ASP A 88 27.71 -35.45 19.64
C ASP A 88 28.16 -36.13 20.95
N SER A 89 29.37 -36.70 21.00
CA SER A 89 29.95 -37.18 22.26
C SER A 89 30.19 -36.03 23.26
N LYS A 90 30.43 -34.81 22.75
CA LYS A 90 30.72 -33.60 23.54
C LYS A 90 29.43 -32.90 23.96
N LYS A 91 28.66 -33.55 24.85
CA LYS A 91 27.35 -33.11 25.40
C LYS A 91 27.21 -31.61 25.65
N GLY A 92 28.25 -30.94 26.18
CA GLY A 92 28.25 -29.50 26.41
C GLY A 92 28.11 -28.64 25.14
N ARG A 93 28.78 -29.02 24.03
CA ARG A 93 28.64 -28.33 22.73
C ARG A 93 27.24 -28.50 22.16
N LEU A 94 26.70 -29.73 22.22
CA LEU A 94 25.35 -30.05 21.77
C LEU A 94 24.28 -29.29 22.57
N ALA A 95 24.44 -29.17 23.90
CA ALA A 95 23.55 -28.38 24.75
C ALA A 95 23.57 -26.88 24.39
N SER A 96 24.75 -26.28 24.23
CA SER A 96 24.88 -24.88 23.82
C SER A 96 24.31 -24.61 22.43
N TYR A 97 24.49 -25.55 21.50
CA TYR A 97 23.90 -25.49 20.16
C TYR A 97 22.37 -25.50 20.21
N ASN A 98 21.78 -26.47 20.91
CA ASN A 98 20.33 -26.58 21.05
C ASN A 98 19.72 -25.35 21.73
N ALA A 99 20.43 -24.74 22.70
CA ALA A 99 20.01 -23.48 23.32
C ALA A 99 20.01 -22.31 22.31
N ARG A 100 21.03 -22.16 21.47
CA ARG A 100 21.06 -21.15 20.39
C ARG A 100 19.95 -21.39 19.36
N GLY A 101 19.70 -22.65 18.98
CA GLY A 101 18.60 -22.98 18.07
C GLY A 101 17.22 -22.59 18.62
N ALA A 102 16.99 -22.81 19.92
CA ALA A 102 15.77 -22.37 20.60
C ALA A 102 15.64 -20.84 20.65
N GLU A 103 16.73 -20.12 20.92
CA GLU A 103 16.76 -18.64 20.90
C GLU A 103 16.44 -18.07 19.50
N LEU A 104 17.07 -18.61 18.45
CA LEU A 104 16.84 -18.19 17.07
C LEU A 104 15.40 -18.49 16.61
N ASN A 105 14.84 -19.63 17.01
CA ASN A 105 13.42 -19.91 16.81
C ASN A 105 12.52 -18.91 17.56
N GLY A 106 12.88 -18.53 18.80
CA GLY A 106 12.17 -17.49 19.56
C GLY A 106 12.20 -16.12 18.86
N ARG A 107 13.35 -15.74 18.29
CA ARG A 107 13.50 -14.52 17.47
C ARG A 107 12.65 -14.58 16.18
N ARG A 108 12.64 -15.73 15.50
CA ARG A 108 11.79 -15.98 14.32
C ARG A 108 10.30 -15.78 14.62
N ILE A 109 9.83 -16.30 15.75
CA ILE A 109 8.42 -16.17 16.17
C ILE A 109 8.05 -14.70 16.46
N ARG A 110 8.95 -13.94 17.11
CA ARG A 110 8.75 -12.50 17.34
C ARG A 110 8.65 -11.73 16.02
N LEU A 111 9.62 -11.90 15.11
CA LEU A 111 9.59 -11.23 13.81
C LEU A 111 8.33 -11.59 12.99
N ALA A 112 7.84 -12.84 13.04
CA ALA A 112 6.57 -13.21 12.40
C ALA A 112 5.35 -12.48 13.02
N SER A 113 5.35 -12.24 14.33
CA SER A 113 4.34 -11.42 15.00
C SER A 113 4.47 -9.93 14.61
N ASP A 114 5.70 -9.41 14.55
CA ASP A 114 5.99 -8.02 14.19
C ASP A 114 5.60 -7.72 12.73
N ALA A 115 5.86 -8.65 11.81
CA ALA A 115 5.39 -8.60 10.43
C ALA A 115 3.86 -8.56 10.35
N THR A 116 3.19 -9.42 11.14
CA THR A 116 1.73 -9.49 11.20
C THR A 116 1.13 -8.17 11.71
N GLN A 117 1.75 -7.52 12.70
CA GLN A 117 1.28 -6.24 13.20
C GLN A 117 1.60 -5.08 12.25
N LEU A 118 2.80 -5.05 11.66
CA LEU A 118 3.19 -4.06 10.66
C LEU A 118 2.26 -4.10 9.43
N GLY A 119 1.83 -5.29 9.00
CA GLY A 119 0.82 -5.45 7.94
C GLY A 119 -0.51 -4.76 8.27
N LYS A 120 -1.06 -5.01 9.47
CA LYS A 120 -2.30 -4.36 9.96
C LYS A 120 -2.14 -2.84 10.06
N ASP A 121 -1.00 -2.36 10.55
CA ASP A 121 -0.77 -0.94 10.74
C ASP A 121 -0.60 -0.19 9.40
N LEU A 122 -0.07 -0.87 8.37
CA LEU A 122 -0.04 -0.38 6.98
C LEU A 122 -1.42 -0.39 6.33
N GLU A 123 -2.24 -1.42 6.57
CA GLU A 123 -3.63 -1.48 6.11
C GLU A 123 -4.45 -0.33 6.71
N ASP A 124 -4.35 -0.13 8.04
CA ASP A 124 -5.02 0.96 8.74
C ASP A 124 -4.52 2.35 8.32
N HIS A 125 -3.22 2.50 8.03
CA HIS A 125 -2.68 3.72 7.44
C HIS A 125 -3.30 4.01 6.06
N ASN A 126 -3.38 2.99 5.20
CA ASN A 126 -3.99 3.11 3.86
C ASN A 126 -5.49 3.43 3.94
N ARG A 127 -6.23 2.81 4.88
CA ARG A 127 -7.62 3.12 5.19
C ARG A 127 -7.78 4.60 5.58
N ARG A 128 -7.04 5.08 6.58
CA ARG A 128 -7.09 6.48 7.04
C ARG A 128 -6.64 7.48 5.97
N SER A 129 -5.70 7.10 5.10
CA SER A 129 -5.27 7.90 3.94
C SER A 129 -6.39 8.04 2.89
N ASN A 130 -7.11 6.96 2.59
CA ASN A 130 -8.28 6.99 1.69
C ASN A 130 -9.48 7.75 2.30
N GLU A 131 -9.68 7.68 3.62
CA GLU A 131 -10.66 8.49 4.35
C GLU A 131 -10.32 9.98 4.27
N LEU A 132 -9.05 10.35 4.49
CA LEU A 132 -8.57 11.73 4.31
C LEU A 132 -8.79 12.20 2.86
N LYS A 133 -8.44 11.38 1.87
CA LYS A 133 -8.64 11.69 0.45
C LYS A 133 -10.11 11.91 0.11
N THR A 134 -11.03 11.15 0.71
CA THR A 134 -12.48 11.30 0.51
C THR A 134 -13.03 12.54 1.21
N GLN A 135 -12.57 12.85 2.43
CA GLN A 135 -13.05 13.99 3.23
C GLN A 135 -12.49 15.34 2.76
N CYS A 136 -11.24 15.37 2.31
CA CYS A 136 -10.48 16.60 2.04
C CYS A 136 -10.08 16.76 0.56
N GLY A 137 -10.24 15.72 -0.27
CA GLY A 137 -9.91 15.76 -1.70
C GLY A 137 -10.88 16.64 -2.49
N GLY A 138 -10.35 17.62 -3.22
CA GLY A 138 -11.17 18.60 -3.95
C GLY A 138 -11.93 19.57 -3.04
N MET A 139 -11.53 19.70 -1.76
CA MET A 139 -12.02 20.73 -0.86
C MET A 139 -11.69 22.12 -1.43
N LYS A 140 -12.72 22.94 -1.67
CA LYS A 140 -12.56 24.35 -2.03
C LYS A 140 -12.53 25.18 -0.76
N VAL A 141 -11.57 26.09 -0.63
CA VAL A 141 -11.41 26.98 0.53
C VAL A 141 -11.23 28.40 0.00
N SER A 142 -11.75 29.40 0.71
CA SER A 142 -11.50 30.81 0.39
C SER A 142 -9.99 31.11 0.48
N PRO A 143 -9.45 32.04 -0.33
CA PRO A 143 -8.09 32.55 -0.12
C PRO A 143 -7.85 33.02 1.32
N GLU A 144 -8.83 33.73 1.88
CA GLU A 144 -8.78 34.35 3.20
C GLU A 144 -8.68 33.32 4.33
N ASP A 145 -9.53 32.28 4.33
CA ASP A 145 -9.49 31.23 5.35
C ASP A 145 -8.25 30.35 5.22
N ARG A 146 -7.82 30.07 3.98
CA ARG A 146 -6.58 29.33 3.71
C ARG A 146 -5.39 30.08 4.31
N ASP A 147 -5.23 31.35 3.98
CA ASP A 147 -4.06 32.14 4.35
C ASP A 147 -4.08 32.45 5.86
N ALA A 148 -5.26 32.65 6.46
CA ALA A 148 -5.43 32.76 7.92
C ALA A 148 -5.07 31.47 8.66
N VAL A 149 -5.45 30.28 8.14
CA VAL A 149 -5.03 28.99 8.72
C VAL A 149 -3.52 28.80 8.60
N GLN A 150 -2.91 29.11 7.45
CA GLN A 150 -1.45 29.00 7.31
C GLN A 150 -0.71 29.95 8.26
N ALA A 151 -1.21 31.19 8.44
CA ALA A 151 -0.67 32.15 9.40
C ALA A 151 -0.82 31.70 10.86
N GLU A 152 -1.83 30.91 11.21
CA GLU A 152 -1.95 30.28 12.53
C GLU A 152 -1.05 29.05 12.69
N ARG A 153 -0.93 28.20 11.67
CA ARG A 153 -0.01 27.05 11.70
C ARG A 153 1.44 27.48 11.82
N ALA A 154 1.82 28.59 11.17
CA ALA A 154 3.15 29.18 11.26
C ALA A 154 3.50 29.69 12.68
N LYS A 155 2.51 30.06 13.49
CA LYS A 155 2.68 30.52 14.90
C LYS A 155 2.70 29.37 15.93
N LYS A 156 2.50 28.12 15.49
CA LYS A 156 2.45 26.90 16.32
C LYS A 156 3.66 25.98 16.08
N LYS A 157 4.69 26.47 15.40
CA LYS A 157 5.93 25.78 15.02
C LYS A 157 7.12 26.54 15.58
#